data_AF-A0AAV9N1F2-F1
#
_entry.id   AF-A0AAV9N1F2-F1
#
_cell.length_a   1.000
_cell.length_b   1.000
_cell.length_c   1.000
_cell.angle_alpha   90.00
_cell.angle_beta   90.00
_cell.angle_gamma   90.00
#
_symmetry.space_group_name_H-M   'P 1'
#
loop_
_entity.id
_entity.type
_entity.pdbx_description
1 polymer ?
#
loop_
_entity_poly.entity_id
_entity_poly.type
_entity_poly.pdbx_seq_one_letter_code
_entity_poly.pdbx_strand_id
1 'polypeptide(L)'
;MAQLYDQSPEILHNIFVNVESTDLANLSRTCKHFSQFIANDEFLWKLQYEARFNGLQEQVLTSSSMKQDDLEHRDDGTSYRDRVTSMVRMEKCLESSSEDEKPIRDPNALTSSFETSQNAHLEQVLKQSIDLALNSPAASTRNQDFLTGLYRNAMNTCMFLCRSSIFALAKPSIWSIGPTEDLRQLSAQLHVLCGMDLESAWPPPDEMACPHVLDEQGVNPNLFPLRFVHPYARSRVYDLRRYTDGNMWGPFMNDGSQRVDWEKVQAIMIVLAFNLRIFMERNLRPRPRGPLAASSSSSDASSSSSTSPQISTSQPASSSSSSSATPATSSARSRFRTSTTKHSAQLWDEPFQGIAKGSFVSQPLGGEEGDKIAPILHPDLDALDPYGVTGTWTRIVCFLDYNDLYSFNFESEDIPLTQERDPITTREAFRLIRLQLRVTAVEEPGEDDGKDFPVVHFQGSSKSTFMAWDPNANSRIRGTVRQTPSGAIRWTTFSIFHGEERWRSEGVQIGGLRSGRGVLGNWFDKDYDIHGPAGPTAFWKVSDDILEDKPRSFDLIHIFFPTQDNHTGQG
;
A
#
# COMPACT_ATOMS: atom_id res chain seq x y z
N MET A 1 7.81 57.26 17.96
CA MET A 1 7.93 55.79 17.95
C MET A 1 6.75 55.27 17.17
N ALA A 2 6.98 54.59 16.04
CA ALA A 2 5.90 53.92 15.32
C ALA A 2 5.42 52.74 16.18
N GLN A 3 4.12 52.66 16.47
CA GLN A 3 3.56 51.57 17.26
C GLN A 3 3.08 50.48 16.31
N LEU A 4 3.00 49.23 16.80
CA LEU A 4 2.64 48.09 15.96
C LEU A 4 1.23 48.25 15.34
N TYR A 5 0.28 48.86 16.07
CA TYR A 5 -1.07 49.10 15.54
C TYR A 5 -1.15 50.26 14.53
N ASP A 6 -0.09 51.06 14.39
CA ASP A 6 -0.03 52.14 13.40
C ASP A 6 0.51 51.66 12.04
N GLN A 7 0.87 50.38 11.93
CA GLN A 7 1.40 49.81 10.70
C GLN A 7 0.30 49.63 9.65
N SER A 8 0.69 49.61 8.37
CA SER A 8 -0.25 49.34 7.30
C SER A 8 -0.74 47.88 7.34
N PRO A 9 -1.93 47.58 6.80
CA PRO A 9 -2.47 46.22 6.75
C PRO A 9 -1.50 45.18 6.21
N GLU A 10 -0.72 45.52 5.17
CA GLU A 10 0.23 44.62 4.54
C GLU A 10 1.40 44.24 5.47
N ILE A 11 1.85 45.18 6.29
CA ILE A 11 2.86 44.93 7.32
C ILE A 11 2.26 44.07 8.43
N LEU A 12 1.02 44.36 8.85
CA LEU A 12 0.30 43.54 9.83
C LEU A 12 0.08 42.11 9.31
N HIS A 13 -0.28 41.91 8.05
CA HIS A 13 -0.40 40.58 7.42
C HIS A 13 0.92 39.84 7.47
N ASN A 14 2.03 40.47 7.08
CA ASN A 14 3.37 39.87 7.12
C ASN A 14 3.83 39.52 8.54
N ILE A 15 3.41 40.28 9.55
CA ILE A 15 3.73 39.97 10.95
C ILE A 15 2.82 38.83 11.43
N PHE A 16 1.51 38.94 11.20
CA PHE A 16 0.53 38.00 11.74
C PHE A 16 0.54 36.65 11.04
N VAL A 17 1.00 36.52 9.80
CA VAL A 17 1.19 35.21 9.15
C VAL A 17 2.23 34.34 9.86
N ASN A 18 3.16 34.95 10.60
CA ASN A 18 4.18 34.25 11.40
C ASN A 18 3.72 33.94 12.83
N VAL A 19 2.50 34.32 13.21
CA VAL A 19 1.89 33.98 14.50
C VAL A 19 1.09 32.69 14.34
N GLU A 20 1.21 31.77 15.29
CA GLU A 20 0.40 30.54 15.26
C GLU A 20 -1.09 30.87 15.24
N SER A 21 -1.85 30.10 14.45
CA SER A 21 -3.28 30.36 14.26
C SER A 21 -4.07 30.29 15.58
N THR A 22 -3.61 29.48 16.55
CA THR A 22 -4.14 29.40 17.92
C THR A 22 -3.89 30.67 18.74
N ASP A 23 -2.77 31.36 18.50
CA ASP A 23 -2.37 32.57 19.23
C ASP A 23 -2.98 33.85 18.66
N LEU A 24 -3.49 33.83 17.43
CA LEU A 24 -4.27 34.95 16.87
C LEU A 24 -5.47 35.29 17.76
N ALA A 25 -6.09 34.28 18.41
CA ALA A 25 -7.14 34.51 19.38
C ALA A 25 -6.65 35.30 20.60
N ASN A 26 -5.46 35.00 21.12
CA ASN A 26 -4.84 35.75 22.21
C ASN A 26 -4.49 37.18 21.78
N LEU A 27 -3.93 37.35 20.58
CA LEU A 27 -3.59 38.64 20.01
C LEU A 27 -4.84 39.53 19.81
N SER A 28 -5.95 38.94 19.37
CA SER A 28 -7.23 39.65 19.19
C SER A 28 -7.78 40.26 20.50
N ARG A 29 -7.34 39.76 21.66
CA ARG A 29 -7.78 40.25 22.98
C ARG A 29 -6.96 41.44 23.48
N THR A 30 -5.86 41.78 22.82
CA THR A 30 -4.93 42.83 23.29
C THR A 30 -5.47 44.24 23.04
N CYS A 31 -6.13 44.50 21.91
CA CYS A 31 -6.73 45.79 21.60
C CYS A 31 -7.92 45.68 20.62
N LYS A 32 -8.77 46.70 20.59
CA LYS A 32 -9.96 46.73 19.71
C LYS A 32 -9.59 46.69 18.22
N HIS A 33 -8.50 47.34 17.84
CA HIS A 33 -8.05 47.38 16.45
C HIS A 33 -7.68 45.97 15.95
N PHE A 34 -6.83 45.25 16.67
CA PHE A 34 -6.49 43.86 16.31
C PHE A 34 -7.67 42.92 16.43
N SER A 35 -8.57 43.10 17.40
CA SER A 35 -9.82 42.35 17.48
C SER A 35 -10.64 42.47 16.20
N GLN A 36 -10.85 43.69 15.71
CA GLN A 36 -11.62 43.95 14.50
C GLN A 36 -10.90 43.51 13.22
N PHE A 37 -9.58 43.73 13.16
CA PHE A 37 -8.75 43.32 12.03
C PHE A 37 -8.75 41.79 11.88
N ILE A 38 -8.35 41.07 12.93
CA ILE A 38 -8.26 39.59 12.90
C ILE A 38 -9.63 38.96 12.67
N ALA A 39 -10.72 39.51 13.23
CA ALA A 39 -12.04 38.90 13.10
C ALA A 39 -12.63 38.98 11.69
N ASN A 40 -12.34 40.05 10.94
CA ASN A 40 -13.02 40.38 9.68
C ASN A 40 -12.11 40.35 8.44
N ASP A 41 -10.79 40.23 8.62
CA ASP A 41 -9.84 40.22 7.51
C ASP A 41 -9.69 38.81 6.93
N GLU A 42 -10.45 38.54 5.88
CA GLU A 42 -10.43 37.25 5.17
C GLU A 42 -9.08 36.96 4.50
N PHE A 43 -8.36 38.00 4.09
CA PHE A 43 -7.07 37.86 3.44
C PHE A 43 -6.00 37.37 4.43
N LEU A 44 -6.03 37.82 5.68
CA LEU A 44 -5.19 37.30 6.76
C LEU A 44 -5.42 35.80 6.96
N TRP A 45 -6.68 35.35 7.01
CA TRP A 45 -7.01 33.94 7.19
C TRP A 45 -6.61 33.09 5.98
N LYS A 46 -6.71 33.64 4.77
CA LYS A 46 -6.16 33.02 3.56
C LYS A 46 -4.65 32.83 3.65
N LEU A 47 -3.90 33.88 4.04
CA LEU A 47 -2.45 33.79 4.22
C LEU A 47 -2.07 32.77 5.30
N GLN A 48 -2.80 32.74 6.41
CA GLN A 48 -2.63 31.75 7.48
C GLN A 48 -2.85 30.32 6.99
N TYR A 49 -3.89 30.11 6.17
CA TYR A 49 -4.16 28.82 5.57
C TYR A 49 -3.03 28.41 4.61
N GLU A 50 -2.67 29.27 3.66
CA GLU A 50 -1.66 29.01 2.62
C GLU A 50 -0.24 28.85 3.17
N ALA A 51 0.06 29.45 4.33
CA ALA A 51 1.33 29.27 5.03
C ALA A 51 1.53 27.84 5.55
N ARG A 52 0.44 27.13 5.87
CA ARG A 52 0.48 25.79 6.50
C ARG A 52 -0.02 24.67 5.59
N PHE A 53 -1.02 24.97 4.77
CA PHE A 53 -1.73 24.03 3.90
C PHE A 53 -1.70 24.55 2.46
N ASN A 54 -1.92 23.67 1.49
CA ASN A 54 -2.05 24.11 0.09
C ASN A 54 -3.44 24.73 -0.15
N GLY A 55 -3.47 25.96 -0.69
CA GLY A 55 -4.70 26.67 -1.03
C GLY A 55 -5.44 26.06 -2.23
N LEU A 56 -6.76 26.26 -2.29
CA LEU A 56 -7.61 25.84 -3.41
C LEU A 56 -7.18 26.43 -4.76
N GLN A 57 -6.56 27.62 -4.76
CA GLN A 57 -6.16 28.33 -5.98
C GLN A 57 -4.92 27.72 -6.69
N GLU A 58 -3.99 27.12 -5.94
CA GLU A 58 -2.83 26.40 -6.51
C GLU A 58 -3.27 25.12 -7.26
N GLN A 59 -4.45 24.57 -6.92
CA GLN A 59 -5.04 23.41 -7.59
C GLN A 59 -5.61 23.76 -8.98
N VAL A 60 -5.98 25.02 -9.21
CA VAL A 60 -6.52 25.53 -10.49
C VAL A 60 -5.40 25.76 -11.52
N LEU A 61 -4.26 26.30 -11.09
CA LEU A 61 -3.14 26.59 -12.00
C LEU A 61 -2.41 25.34 -12.50
N THR A 62 -2.53 24.22 -11.78
CA THR A 62 -1.90 22.94 -12.13
C THR A 62 -2.81 22.02 -12.97
N SER A 63 -4.08 22.40 -13.17
CA SER A 63 -5.06 21.67 -13.97
C SER A 63 -5.46 22.49 -15.19
N SER A 64 -4.60 22.52 -16.21
CA SER A 64 -4.79 23.25 -17.48
C SER A 64 -5.99 22.77 -18.35
N SER A 65 -6.99 22.12 -17.77
CA SER A 65 -8.14 21.54 -18.45
C SER A 65 -9.41 21.55 -17.58
N MET A 66 -9.64 22.60 -16.78
CA MET A 66 -10.93 22.84 -16.12
C MET A 66 -11.66 24.01 -16.77
N LYS A 67 -12.96 23.81 -17.05
CA LYS A 67 -13.84 24.88 -17.55
C LYS A 67 -14.14 25.84 -16.40
N GLN A 68 -14.35 27.11 -16.72
CA GLN A 68 -14.65 28.16 -15.74
C GLN A 68 -15.87 27.84 -14.85
N ASP A 69 -16.82 27.04 -15.35
CA ASP A 69 -18.04 26.65 -14.62
C ASP A 69 -17.78 25.74 -13.41
N ASP A 70 -16.68 24.96 -13.40
CA ASP A 70 -16.30 24.13 -12.24
C ASP A 70 -15.72 24.96 -11.07
N LEU A 71 -15.28 26.20 -11.35
CA LEU A 71 -14.74 27.13 -10.34
C LEU A 71 -15.83 27.68 -9.42
N GLU A 72 -17.06 27.79 -9.91
CA GLU A 72 -18.20 28.32 -9.13
C GLU A 72 -18.89 27.23 -8.30
N HIS A 73 -18.65 25.94 -8.56
CA HIS A 73 -19.25 24.81 -7.83
C HIS A 73 -18.40 24.27 -6.66
N ARG A 74 -17.18 24.79 -6.44
CA ARG A 74 -16.25 24.29 -5.41
C ARG A 74 -16.01 25.25 -4.24
N ASP A 75 -16.46 26.50 -4.35
CA ASP A 75 -16.51 27.41 -3.20
C ASP A 75 -17.78 27.10 -2.40
N ASP A 76 -17.66 26.24 -1.38
CA ASP A 76 -18.74 25.89 -0.43
C ASP A 76 -19.20 27.09 0.43
N GLY A 77 -18.82 28.33 0.06
CA GLY A 77 -19.10 29.55 0.80
C GLY A 77 -18.42 29.62 2.16
N THR A 78 -17.56 28.66 2.50
CA THR A 78 -16.86 28.57 3.78
C THR A 78 -15.69 29.54 3.83
N SER A 79 -15.69 30.43 4.82
CA SER A 79 -14.59 31.38 5.03
C SER A 79 -13.27 30.67 5.31
N TYR A 80 -12.15 31.27 4.91
CA TYR A 80 -10.81 30.83 5.27
C TYR A 80 -10.63 30.77 6.79
N ARG A 81 -11.29 31.65 7.53
CA ARG A 81 -11.33 31.58 9.00
C ARG A 81 -11.90 30.26 9.49
N ASP A 82 -13.03 29.83 8.93
CA ASP A 82 -13.66 28.56 9.30
C ASP A 82 -12.80 27.37 8.88
N ARG A 83 -12.17 27.44 7.70
CA ARG A 83 -11.23 26.42 7.21
C ARG A 83 -10.02 26.26 8.15
N VAL A 84 -9.34 27.35 8.50
CA VAL A 84 -8.21 27.34 9.45
C VAL A 84 -8.67 26.84 10.82
N THR A 85 -9.81 27.33 11.31
CA THR A 85 -10.35 26.89 12.61
C THR A 85 -10.64 25.39 12.61
N SER A 86 -11.21 24.87 11.53
CA SER A 86 -11.48 23.45 11.36
C SER A 86 -10.20 22.62 11.36
N MET A 87 -9.18 23.06 10.62
CA MET A 87 -7.88 22.38 10.57
C MET A 87 -7.17 22.36 11.92
N VAL A 88 -7.19 23.49 12.64
CA VAL A 88 -6.61 23.58 14.00
C VAL A 88 -7.36 22.67 14.96
N ARG A 89 -8.69 22.57 14.87
CA ARG A 89 -9.46 21.62 15.70
C ARG A 89 -9.03 20.18 15.42
N MET A 90 -8.93 19.80 14.14
CA MET A 90 -8.51 18.46 13.74
C MET A 90 -7.10 18.14 14.26
N GLU A 91 -6.15 19.06 14.08
CA GLU A 91 -4.78 18.96 14.60
C GLU A 91 -4.77 18.75 16.11
N LYS A 92 -5.46 19.62 16.86
CA LYS A 92 -5.49 19.53 18.33
C LYS A 92 -6.13 18.23 18.83
N CYS A 93 -7.11 17.70 18.11
CA CYS A 93 -7.72 16.41 18.43
C CYS A 93 -6.77 15.23 18.18
N LEU A 94 -5.95 15.30 17.13
CA LEU A 94 -4.93 14.29 16.83
C LEU A 94 -3.66 14.46 17.70
N GLU A 95 -3.40 15.65 18.25
CA GLU A 95 -2.31 15.91 19.20
C GLU A 95 -2.70 15.57 20.65
N SER A 96 -3.99 15.69 21.01
CA SER A 96 -4.45 15.42 22.36
C SER A 96 -4.20 13.95 22.70
N SER A 97 -3.20 13.72 23.57
CA SER A 97 -2.83 12.41 24.07
C SER A 97 -3.93 11.94 25.03
N SER A 98 -5.02 11.38 24.52
CA SER A 98 -6.13 10.91 25.35
C SER A 98 -5.80 9.57 26.04
N GLU A 99 -4.71 9.50 26.80
CA GLU A 99 -4.54 8.43 27.79
C GLU A 99 -5.58 8.57 28.93
N ASP A 100 -6.02 9.80 29.21
CA ASP A 100 -6.91 10.13 30.34
C ASP A 100 -8.41 9.91 30.10
N GLU A 101 -8.83 9.47 28.92
CA GLU A 101 -10.23 9.09 28.65
C GLU A 101 -10.32 7.65 28.10
N LYS A 102 -9.69 6.69 28.79
CA LYS A 102 -10.19 5.32 28.77
C LYS A 102 -11.25 5.19 29.86
N PRO A 103 -12.57 5.30 29.56
CA PRO A 103 -13.49 4.58 30.41
C PRO A 103 -13.13 3.11 30.25
N ILE A 104 -12.69 2.49 31.33
CA ILE A 104 -12.89 1.06 31.54
C ILE A 104 -14.36 0.83 31.20
N ARG A 105 -14.60 0.26 30.01
CA ARG A 105 -15.92 0.09 29.41
C ARG A 105 -16.72 -0.82 30.34
N ASP A 106 -17.64 -0.25 31.11
CA ASP A 106 -18.74 -1.02 31.66
C ASP A 106 -19.71 -1.33 30.50
N PRO A 107 -19.91 -2.60 30.11
CA PRO A 107 -20.77 -2.97 28.99
C PRO A 107 -22.24 -2.55 29.15
N ASN A 108 -22.64 -2.10 30.36
CA ASN A 108 -24.03 -1.80 30.71
C ASN A 108 -24.32 -0.30 30.96
N ALA A 109 -23.37 0.62 30.72
CA ALA A 109 -23.62 2.05 30.90
C ALA A 109 -24.50 2.63 29.78
N LEU A 110 -25.64 3.22 30.14
CA LEU A 110 -26.54 3.92 29.22
C LEU A 110 -25.93 5.30 28.86
N THR A 111 -25.09 5.36 27.82
CA THR A 111 -24.30 6.57 27.43
C THR A 111 -24.61 7.09 26.01
N SER A 112 -25.86 7.06 25.58
CA SER A 112 -26.20 7.31 24.16
C SER A 112 -25.85 8.71 23.64
N SER A 113 -26.01 9.79 24.41
CA SER A 113 -25.79 11.16 23.90
C SER A 113 -24.30 11.54 23.81
N PHE A 114 -23.49 11.16 24.78
CA PHE A 114 -22.05 11.43 24.80
C PHE A 114 -21.32 10.61 23.73
N GLU A 115 -21.65 9.32 23.60
CA GLU A 115 -21.09 8.47 22.55
C GLU A 115 -21.47 8.95 21.16
N THR A 116 -22.71 9.40 20.96
CA THR A 116 -23.14 9.97 19.66
C THR A 116 -22.32 11.21 19.30
N SER A 117 -22.07 12.11 20.25
CA SER A 117 -21.23 13.30 20.06
C SER A 117 -19.77 12.94 19.73
N GLN A 118 -19.20 11.97 20.44
CA GLN A 118 -17.84 11.49 20.19
C GLN A 118 -17.71 10.84 18.80
N ASN A 119 -18.68 10.04 18.38
CA ASN A 119 -18.67 9.40 17.07
C ASN A 119 -18.81 10.42 15.93
N ALA A 120 -19.67 11.43 16.08
CA ALA A 120 -19.80 12.51 15.11
C ALA A 120 -18.48 13.29 14.97
N HIS A 121 -17.78 13.52 16.07
CA HIS A 121 -16.48 14.19 16.05
C HIS A 121 -15.41 13.35 15.34
N LEU A 122 -15.34 12.04 15.60
CA LEU A 122 -14.43 11.14 14.90
C LEU A 122 -14.69 11.09 13.40
N GLU A 123 -15.97 11.01 13.02
CA GLU A 123 -16.39 11.04 11.62
C GLU A 123 -15.94 12.34 10.94
N GLN A 124 -16.07 13.48 11.62
CA GLN A 124 -15.60 14.77 11.12
C GLN A 124 -14.08 14.80 10.91
N VAL A 125 -13.29 14.32 11.88
CA VAL A 125 -11.82 14.25 11.75
C VAL A 125 -11.39 13.33 10.59
N LEU A 126 -12.06 12.18 10.43
CA LEU A 126 -11.80 11.26 9.33
C LEU A 126 -12.10 11.90 7.98
N LYS A 127 -13.28 12.53 7.82
CA LYS A 127 -13.67 13.22 6.59
C LYS A 127 -12.69 14.32 6.22
N GLN A 128 -12.28 15.13 7.19
CA GLN A 128 -11.32 16.21 6.97
C GLN A 128 -9.93 15.70 6.59
N SER A 129 -9.47 14.62 7.23
CA SER A 129 -8.20 13.99 6.89
C SER A 129 -8.21 13.39 5.48
N ILE A 130 -9.30 12.72 5.10
CA ILE A 130 -9.49 12.17 3.74
C ILE A 130 -9.54 13.29 2.69
N ASP A 131 -10.31 14.36 2.97
CA ASP A 131 -10.43 15.50 2.06
C ASP A 131 -9.08 16.17 1.83
N LEU A 132 -8.32 16.41 2.90
CA LEU A 132 -6.98 16.99 2.81
C LEU A 132 -6.01 16.08 2.03
N ALA A 133 -6.10 14.76 2.26
CA ALA A 133 -5.28 13.76 1.59
C ALA A 133 -5.56 13.72 0.07
N LEU A 134 -6.84 13.67 -0.33
CA LEU A 134 -7.25 13.57 -1.74
C LEU A 134 -7.11 14.88 -2.52
N ASN A 135 -7.25 16.02 -1.86
CA ASN A 135 -7.07 17.35 -2.46
C ASN A 135 -5.63 17.89 -2.34
N SER A 136 -4.67 17.06 -1.94
CA SER A 136 -3.25 17.44 -1.95
C SER A 136 -2.76 17.63 -3.40
N PRO A 137 -2.11 18.75 -3.75
CA PRO A 137 -1.53 18.92 -5.08
C PRO A 137 -0.27 18.07 -5.25
N ALA A 138 0.00 17.57 -6.47
CA ALA A 138 1.19 16.76 -6.74
C ALA A 138 2.53 17.51 -6.53
N ALA A 139 2.52 18.84 -6.71
CA ALA A 139 3.72 19.67 -6.64
C ALA A 139 4.15 20.04 -5.21
N SER A 140 3.34 19.74 -4.19
CA SER A 140 3.61 20.13 -2.81
C SER A 140 3.30 18.99 -1.85
N THR A 141 4.21 18.78 -0.90
CA THR A 141 4.07 17.75 0.13
C THR A 141 3.44 18.28 1.41
N ARG A 142 3.17 19.59 1.56
CA ARG A 142 2.75 20.20 2.84
C ARG A 142 1.58 19.47 3.53
N ASN A 143 0.50 19.23 2.79
CA ASN A 143 -0.67 18.51 3.31
C ASN A 143 -0.33 17.06 3.69
N GLN A 144 0.49 16.38 2.88
CA GLN A 144 0.94 15.00 3.14
C GLN A 144 1.85 14.97 4.37
N ASP A 145 2.83 15.87 4.47
CA ASP A 145 3.77 15.97 5.59
C ASP A 145 3.02 16.27 6.91
N PHE A 146 2.01 17.14 6.86
CA PHE A 146 1.13 17.42 7.99
C PHE A 146 0.37 16.17 8.46
N LEU A 147 -0.31 15.46 7.55
CA LEU A 147 -1.03 14.24 7.89
C LEU A 147 -0.08 13.13 8.36
N THR A 148 1.07 12.98 7.70
CA THR A 148 2.12 12.02 8.07
C THR A 148 2.64 12.29 9.48
N GLY A 149 2.86 13.55 9.86
CA GLY A 149 3.24 13.93 11.21
C GLY A 149 2.24 13.46 12.27
N LEU A 150 0.94 13.62 11.98
CA LEU A 150 -0.14 13.24 12.90
C LEU A 150 -0.35 11.71 12.97
N TYR A 151 -0.35 11.03 11.83
CA TYR A 151 -0.66 9.59 11.75
C TYR A 151 0.56 8.66 11.94
N ARG A 152 1.77 9.21 12.07
CA ARG A 152 2.92 8.45 12.63
C ARG A 152 2.71 8.08 14.10
N ASN A 153 1.85 8.80 14.82
CA ASN A 153 1.51 8.45 16.19
C ASN A 153 0.67 7.16 16.21
N ALA A 154 1.20 6.11 16.85
CA ALA A 154 0.54 4.82 16.96
C ALA A 154 -0.85 4.88 17.63
N MET A 155 -1.07 5.83 18.54
CA MET A 155 -2.37 6.04 19.16
C MET A 155 -3.40 6.54 18.14
N ASN A 156 -3.01 7.47 17.26
CA ASN A 156 -3.87 7.96 16.19
C ASN A 156 -4.20 6.85 15.19
N THR A 157 -3.22 6.00 14.87
CA THR A 157 -3.45 4.79 14.07
C THR A 157 -4.51 3.89 14.71
N CYS A 158 -4.36 3.53 15.99
CA CYS A 158 -5.33 2.70 16.69
C CYS A 158 -6.72 3.36 16.80
N MET A 159 -6.78 4.66 17.04
CA MET A 159 -8.04 5.38 17.27
C MET A 159 -8.80 5.71 15.99
N PHE A 160 -8.12 5.96 14.87
CA PHE A 160 -8.75 6.44 13.63
C PHE A 160 -8.62 5.47 12.46
N LEU A 161 -7.52 4.72 12.33
CA LEU A 161 -7.26 3.81 11.19
C LEU A 161 -7.70 2.36 11.46
N CYS A 162 -7.83 1.98 12.73
CA CYS A 162 -8.15 0.62 13.17
C CYS A 162 -9.61 0.44 13.64
N ARG A 163 -10.58 1.16 13.06
CA ARG A 163 -12.00 1.08 13.47
C ARG A 163 -12.90 0.25 12.54
N SER A 164 -12.36 -0.28 11.45
CA SER A 164 -13.14 -1.20 10.62
C SER A 164 -13.43 -2.51 11.37
N SER A 165 -14.41 -3.27 10.89
CA SER A 165 -14.86 -4.51 11.51
C SER A 165 -13.73 -5.53 11.70
N ILE A 166 -12.72 -5.52 10.83
CA ILE A 166 -11.67 -6.54 10.84
C ILE A 166 -10.72 -6.43 12.03
N PHE A 167 -10.50 -5.22 12.53
CA PHE A 167 -9.65 -5.01 13.72
C PHE A 167 -10.35 -5.50 14.97
N ALA A 168 -11.64 -5.18 15.11
CA ALA A 168 -12.44 -5.65 16.23
C ALA A 168 -12.58 -7.19 16.23
N LEU A 169 -12.64 -7.83 15.05
CA LEU A 169 -12.59 -9.29 14.95
C LEU A 169 -11.23 -9.85 15.40
N ALA A 170 -10.13 -9.20 14.99
CA ALA A 170 -8.80 -9.67 15.31
C ALA A 170 -8.47 -9.59 16.80
N LYS A 171 -8.78 -8.45 17.44
CA LYS A 171 -8.61 -8.24 18.90
C LYS A 171 -9.64 -7.23 19.45
N PRO A 172 -10.83 -7.69 19.89
CA PRO A 172 -11.89 -6.79 20.36
C PRO A 172 -11.57 -6.09 21.68
N SER A 173 -10.64 -6.63 22.47
CA SER A 173 -10.18 -6.01 23.72
C SER A 173 -9.29 -4.78 23.50
N ILE A 174 -8.83 -4.56 22.26
CA ILE A 174 -7.84 -3.53 21.92
C ILE A 174 -8.43 -2.51 20.96
N TRP A 175 -9.06 -2.97 19.88
CA TRP A 175 -9.62 -2.10 18.86
C TRP A 175 -11.15 -2.09 18.94
N SER A 176 -11.70 -0.87 18.96
CA SER A 176 -13.14 -0.67 18.96
C SER A 176 -13.67 -0.60 17.53
N ILE A 177 -14.76 -1.32 17.27
CA ILE A 177 -15.47 -1.24 16.00
C ILE A 177 -16.18 0.11 15.86
N GLY A 178 -16.15 0.69 14.67
CA GLY A 178 -17.00 1.83 14.32
C GLY A 178 -18.49 1.47 14.44
N PRO A 179 -19.29 2.25 15.18
CA PRO A 179 -20.69 1.90 15.46
C PRO A 179 -21.57 1.97 14.21
N THR A 180 -21.24 2.85 13.26
CA THR A 180 -21.93 3.00 11.97
C THR A 180 -21.06 2.44 10.84
N GLU A 181 -21.71 2.01 9.76
CA GLU A 181 -21.01 1.57 8.55
C GLU A 181 -20.17 2.70 7.94
N ASP A 182 -20.72 3.91 7.86
CA ASP A 182 -20.00 5.07 7.33
C ASP A 182 -18.69 5.35 8.08
N LEU A 183 -18.69 5.25 9.41
CA LEU A 183 -17.47 5.45 10.20
C LEU A 183 -16.45 4.34 9.93
N ARG A 184 -16.89 3.08 9.79
CA ARG A 184 -16.00 1.97 9.43
C ARG A 184 -15.40 2.15 8.05
N GLN A 185 -16.21 2.56 7.07
CA GLN A 185 -15.79 2.83 5.69
C GLN A 185 -14.81 4.01 5.62
N LEU A 186 -15.07 5.11 6.35
CA LEU A 186 -14.14 6.25 6.45
C LEU A 186 -12.81 5.88 7.11
N SER A 187 -12.85 5.12 8.21
CA SER A 187 -11.64 4.61 8.87
C SER A 187 -10.82 3.73 7.92
N ALA A 188 -11.49 2.82 7.21
CA ALA A 188 -10.84 1.95 6.24
C ALA A 188 -10.26 2.72 5.04
N GLN A 189 -11.00 3.70 4.52
CA GLN A 189 -10.55 4.59 3.45
C GLN A 189 -9.28 5.33 3.86
N LEU A 190 -9.27 5.97 5.03
CA LEU A 190 -8.12 6.72 5.48
C LEU A 190 -6.91 5.82 5.71
N HIS A 191 -7.08 4.59 6.22
CA HIS A 191 -6.00 3.63 6.32
C HIS A 191 -5.44 3.29 4.93
N VAL A 192 -6.28 3.00 3.94
CA VAL A 192 -5.83 2.72 2.56
C VAL A 192 -5.06 3.90 1.95
N LEU A 193 -5.53 5.13 2.18
CA LEU A 193 -4.82 6.34 1.74
C LEU A 193 -3.49 6.53 2.49
N CYS A 194 -3.45 6.20 3.78
CA CYS A 194 -2.26 6.28 4.60
C CYS A 194 -1.14 5.38 4.06
N GLY A 195 -1.32 4.05 3.98
CA GLY A 195 -0.13 3.20 3.90
C GLY A 195 -0.39 1.71 3.80
N MET A 196 0.51 0.98 3.15
CA MET A 196 0.70 -0.44 3.48
C MET A 196 1.56 -0.61 4.74
N ASP A 197 2.42 0.35 5.08
CA ASP A 197 3.27 0.29 6.26
C ASP A 197 2.69 1.08 7.44
N LEU A 198 1.83 0.43 8.22
CA LEU A 198 1.45 0.92 9.56
C LEU A 198 2.51 0.61 10.62
N GLU A 199 3.58 -0.12 10.27
CA GLU A 199 4.51 -0.74 11.21
C GLU A 199 5.96 -0.51 10.79
N SER A 200 6.43 0.74 10.86
CA SER A 200 7.81 1.11 10.52
C SER A 200 8.89 0.35 11.33
N ALA A 201 8.50 -0.37 12.38
CA ALA A 201 9.38 -1.03 13.35
C ALA A 201 8.98 -2.50 13.68
N TRP A 202 8.49 -3.28 12.71
CA TRP A 202 8.37 -4.74 12.90
C TRP A 202 9.79 -5.37 12.99
N PRO A 203 10.12 -6.20 14.01
CA PRO A 203 11.43 -6.17 14.68
C PRO A 203 12.59 -6.71 13.84
N PRO A 204 13.84 -6.30 14.17
CA PRO A 204 15.03 -6.86 13.56
C PRO A 204 15.15 -8.38 13.82
N PRO A 205 15.86 -9.11 12.93
CA PRO A 205 15.78 -10.57 12.81
C PRO A 205 16.12 -11.41 14.05
N ASP A 206 16.77 -10.81 15.04
CA ASP A 206 17.22 -11.50 16.26
C ASP A 206 16.04 -11.76 17.25
N GLU A 207 14.88 -11.12 17.04
CA GLU A 207 13.68 -11.26 17.88
C GLU A 207 12.54 -12.07 17.21
N MET A 208 12.82 -12.80 16.11
CA MET A 208 11.81 -13.63 15.42
C MET A 208 11.38 -14.88 16.20
N ALA A 209 11.87 -15.08 17.43
CA ALA A 209 11.65 -16.29 18.21
C ALA A 209 11.22 -16.02 19.66
N CYS A 210 10.18 -15.21 19.91
CA CYS A 210 9.36 -15.40 21.11
C CYS A 210 8.11 -14.51 21.14
N PRO A 211 6.90 -15.07 21.37
CA PRO A 211 5.70 -14.29 21.71
C PRO A 211 5.79 -13.50 23.03
N HIS A 212 6.89 -13.64 23.78
CA HIS A 212 7.06 -13.15 25.15
C HIS A 212 7.99 -11.92 25.30
N VAL A 213 8.66 -11.43 24.25
CA VAL A 213 9.59 -10.27 24.36
C VAL A 213 8.84 -8.94 24.23
N LEU A 214 7.74 -8.78 24.96
CA LEU A 214 6.85 -7.63 24.84
C LEU A 214 6.84 -6.72 26.08
N ASP A 215 7.84 -6.85 26.95
CA ASP A 215 7.89 -6.07 28.20
C ASP A 215 9.24 -5.39 28.50
N GLU A 216 10.31 -5.61 27.71
CA GLU A 216 11.62 -5.04 28.06
C GLU A 216 11.93 -3.67 27.42
N GLN A 217 11.28 -3.30 26.30
CA GLN A 217 11.48 -1.98 25.66
C GLN A 217 10.31 -0.98 25.85
N GLY A 218 9.26 -1.32 26.61
CA GLY A 218 8.17 -0.41 26.95
C GLY A 218 7.22 0.00 25.80
N VAL A 219 7.34 -0.57 24.60
CA VAL A 219 6.41 -0.33 23.48
C VAL A 219 5.37 -1.43 23.44
N ASN A 220 4.09 -1.07 23.58
CA ASN A 220 3.01 -2.06 23.57
C ASN A 220 2.89 -2.74 22.19
N PRO A 221 3.17 -4.05 22.06
CA PRO A 221 3.05 -4.81 20.79
C PRO A 221 1.72 -4.73 20.07
N ASN A 222 0.67 -4.39 20.82
CA ASN A 222 -0.68 -4.32 20.32
C ASN A 222 -0.95 -3.04 19.53
N LEU A 223 0.04 -2.13 19.44
CA LEU A 223 0.02 -0.96 18.58
C LEU A 223 0.41 -1.27 17.12
N PHE A 224 0.81 -2.51 16.83
CA PHE A 224 1.18 -3.01 15.50
C PHE A 224 0.15 -4.06 15.03
N PRO A 225 -0.88 -3.65 14.28
CA PRO A 225 -2.05 -4.47 14.01
C PRO A 225 -1.88 -5.52 12.89
N LEU A 226 -0.99 -5.28 11.93
CA LEU A 226 -0.94 -6.01 10.65
C LEU A 226 -0.80 -7.52 10.86
N ARG A 227 0.11 -7.96 11.74
CA ARG A 227 0.29 -9.39 12.04
C ARG A 227 -0.93 -10.08 12.64
N PHE A 228 -1.71 -9.36 13.45
CA PHE A 228 -2.88 -9.90 14.13
C PHE A 228 -4.10 -9.90 13.21
N VAL A 229 -4.18 -8.89 12.35
CA VAL A 229 -5.31 -8.67 11.45
C VAL A 229 -5.16 -9.49 10.16
N HIS A 230 -3.93 -9.78 9.72
CA HIS A 230 -3.66 -10.50 8.47
C HIS A 230 -4.45 -11.82 8.31
N PRO A 231 -4.51 -12.74 9.30
CA PRO A 231 -5.32 -13.95 9.19
C PRO A 231 -6.82 -13.70 8.91
N TYR A 232 -7.38 -12.63 9.48
CA TYR A 232 -8.77 -12.22 9.28
C TYR A 232 -8.97 -11.49 7.94
N ALA A 233 -8.00 -10.67 7.53
CA ALA A 233 -7.97 -10.08 6.18
C ALA A 233 -7.97 -11.15 5.10
N ARG A 234 -7.19 -12.22 5.33
CA ARG A 234 -7.13 -13.39 4.47
C ARG A 234 -8.49 -14.08 4.37
N SER A 235 -9.14 -14.39 5.51
CA SER A 235 -10.46 -15.05 5.49
C SER A 235 -11.49 -14.22 4.72
N ARG A 236 -11.50 -12.89 4.89
CA ARG A 236 -12.38 -11.99 4.13
C ARG A 236 -12.05 -11.90 2.64
N VAL A 237 -10.77 -11.99 2.25
CA VAL A 237 -10.36 -11.91 0.84
C VAL A 237 -10.67 -13.19 0.07
N TYR A 238 -10.46 -14.35 0.69
CA TYR A 238 -10.63 -15.67 0.06
C TYR A 238 -12.02 -16.30 0.29
N ASP A 239 -12.94 -15.59 0.94
CA ASP A 239 -14.34 -15.98 1.06
C ASP A 239 -15.08 -15.75 -0.26
N LEU A 240 -15.32 -16.82 -1.01
CA LEU A 240 -15.92 -16.78 -2.34
C LEU A 240 -17.37 -16.30 -2.33
N ARG A 241 -18.04 -16.34 -1.16
CA ARG A 241 -19.38 -15.77 -0.96
C ARG A 241 -19.44 -14.26 -1.20
N ARG A 242 -18.28 -13.59 -1.20
CA ARG A 242 -18.13 -12.13 -1.39
C ARG A 242 -17.83 -11.73 -2.83
N TYR A 243 -17.91 -12.64 -3.79
CA TYR A 243 -17.72 -12.35 -5.20
C TYR A 243 -19.06 -12.50 -5.90
N THR A 244 -19.70 -11.38 -6.23
CA THR A 244 -21.08 -11.35 -6.72
C THR A 244 -21.21 -10.39 -7.89
N ASP A 245 -22.28 -10.53 -8.66
CA ASP A 245 -22.59 -9.55 -9.72
C ASP A 245 -22.87 -8.17 -9.14
N GLY A 246 -23.50 -8.09 -7.97
CA GLY A 246 -23.86 -6.83 -7.32
C GLY A 246 -22.65 -5.98 -6.90
N ASN A 247 -21.52 -6.60 -6.52
CA ASN A 247 -20.27 -5.89 -6.28
C ASN A 247 -19.31 -5.92 -7.48
N MET A 248 -19.80 -6.35 -8.63
CA MET A 248 -19.05 -6.42 -9.88
C MET A 248 -17.76 -7.24 -9.73
N TRP A 249 -17.76 -8.24 -8.82
CA TRP A 249 -16.62 -9.10 -8.47
C TRP A 249 -15.38 -8.35 -7.95
N GLY A 250 -15.53 -7.07 -7.64
CA GLY A 250 -14.47 -6.17 -7.18
C GLY A 250 -14.70 -5.68 -5.76
N PRO A 251 -13.85 -4.77 -5.27
CA PRO A 251 -14.01 -4.16 -3.95
C PRO A 251 -15.05 -3.02 -3.98
N PHE A 252 -16.28 -3.34 -4.42
CA PHE A 252 -17.41 -2.41 -4.49
C PHE A 252 -18.53 -2.87 -3.56
N MET A 253 -19.42 -1.96 -3.21
CA MET A 253 -20.59 -2.26 -2.40
C MET A 253 -21.54 -3.19 -3.18
N ASN A 254 -22.08 -4.20 -2.50
CA ASN A 254 -23.05 -5.14 -3.07
C ASN A 254 -24.50 -4.61 -3.05
N ASP A 255 -24.69 -3.33 -2.73
CA ASP A 255 -25.98 -2.64 -2.62
C ASP A 255 -26.43 -2.01 -3.96
N GLY A 256 -25.68 -2.22 -5.05
CA GLY A 256 -25.93 -1.63 -6.35
C GLY A 256 -25.49 -0.16 -6.48
N SER A 257 -24.99 0.46 -5.41
CA SER A 257 -24.50 1.85 -5.44
C SER A 257 -23.21 2.02 -6.25
N GLN A 258 -22.50 0.91 -6.50
CA GLN A 258 -21.17 0.88 -7.15
C GLN A 258 -20.11 1.73 -6.44
N ARG A 259 -20.38 2.15 -5.19
CA ARG A 259 -19.40 2.80 -4.33
C ARG A 259 -18.31 1.80 -3.96
N VAL A 260 -17.14 2.31 -3.62
CA VAL A 260 -16.03 1.50 -3.13
C VAL A 260 -16.38 0.92 -1.76
N ASP A 261 -16.16 -0.37 -1.57
CA ASP A 261 -16.14 -1.00 -0.25
C ASP A 261 -14.72 -0.90 0.32
N TRP A 262 -14.47 0.15 1.10
CA TRP A 262 -13.17 0.41 1.70
C TRP A 262 -12.77 -0.64 2.73
N GLU A 263 -13.71 -1.29 3.42
CA GLU A 263 -13.36 -2.42 4.30
C GLU A 263 -12.81 -3.61 3.50
N LYS A 264 -13.32 -3.85 2.28
CA LYS A 264 -12.76 -4.85 1.35
C LYS A 264 -11.42 -4.41 0.77
N VAL A 265 -11.28 -3.14 0.34
CA VAL A 265 -9.99 -2.61 -0.14
C VAL A 265 -8.91 -2.71 0.94
N GLN A 266 -9.26 -2.37 2.19
CA GLN A 266 -8.35 -2.47 3.32
C GLN A 266 -7.91 -3.92 3.59
N ALA A 267 -8.83 -4.88 3.54
CA ALA A 267 -8.49 -6.30 3.67
C ALA A 267 -7.52 -6.77 2.55
N ILE A 268 -7.79 -6.37 1.29
CA ILE A 268 -6.89 -6.63 0.15
C ILE A 268 -5.50 -6.04 0.42
N MET A 269 -5.45 -4.77 0.83
CA MET A 269 -4.19 -4.07 1.13
C MET A 269 -3.40 -4.79 2.22
N ILE A 270 -4.04 -5.20 3.31
CA ILE A 270 -3.39 -5.90 4.43
C ILE A 270 -2.74 -7.23 3.98
N VAL A 271 -3.45 -8.03 3.17
CA VAL A 271 -2.91 -9.31 2.66
C VAL A 271 -1.70 -9.07 1.75
N LEU A 272 -1.80 -8.08 0.87
CA LEU A 272 -0.72 -7.73 -0.05
C LEU A 272 0.50 -7.14 0.68
N ALA A 273 0.28 -6.24 1.64
CA ALA A 273 1.32 -5.61 2.45
C ALA A 273 2.13 -6.66 3.22
N PHE A 274 1.44 -7.57 3.90
CA PHE A 274 2.07 -8.65 4.67
C PHE A 274 2.96 -9.53 3.79
N ASN A 275 2.45 -9.98 2.63
CA ASN A 275 3.19 -10.84 1.73
C ASN A 275 4.35 -10.12 1.02
N LEU A 276 4.16 -8.86 0.63
CA LEU A 276 5.22 -8.02 0.06
C LEU A 276 6.37 -7.82 1.04
N ARG A 277 6.06 -7.55 2.31
CA ARG A 277 7.06 -7.39 3.38
C ARG A 277 7.89 -8.66 3.59
N ILE A 278 7.22 -9.81 3.75
CA ILE A 278 7.88 -11.12 3.85
C ILE A 278 8.78 -11.37 2.62
N PHE A 279 8.31 -11.02 1.43
CA PHE A 279 9.06 -11.18 0.21
C PHE A 279 10.33 -10.30 0.18
N MET A 280 10.22 -9.03 0.55
CA MET A 280 11.34 -8.09 0.61
C MET A 280 12.39 -8.52 1.64
N GLU A 281 11.96 -8.92 2.83
CA GLU A 281 12.85 -9.42 3.89
C GLU A 281 13.67 -10.63 3.45
N ARG A 282 13.09 -11.56 2.68
CA ARG A 282 13.80 -12.75 2.19
C ARG A 282 14.86 -12.39 1.15
N ASN A 283 14.60 -11.39 0.31
CA ASN A 283 15.47 -11.04 -0.81
C ASN A 283 16.54 -10.00 -0.45
N LEU A 284 16.37 -9.23 0.62
CA LEU A 284 17.36 -8.24 1.09
C LEU A 284 18.41 -8.83 2.05
N ARG A 285 18.35 -10.11 2.43
CA ARG A 285 19.38 -10.77 3.25
C ARG A 285 20.71 -10.85 2.48
N PRO A 286 21.84 -10.35 3.02
CA PRO A 286 23.15 -10.81 2.60
C PRO A 286 23.21 -12.33 2.85
N ARG A 287 23.53 -13.14 1.83
CA ARG A 287 23.81 -14.57 2.06
C ARG A 287 24.88 -14.66 3.16
N PRO A 288 24.69 -15.46 4.22
CA PRO A 288 25.75 -15.66 5.20
C PRO A 288 26.98 -16.17 4.45
N ARG A 289 28.12 -15.48 4.61
CA ARG A 289 29.40 -16.06 4.21
C ARG A 289 29.51 -17.35 5.00
N GLY A 290 29.55 -18.49 4.30
CA GLY A 290 29.82 -19.78 4.94
C GLY A 290 31.05 -19.66 5.84
N PRO A 291 31.13 -20.44 6.93
CA PRO A 291 32.17 -20.26 7.92
C PRO A 291 33.53 -20.35 7.25
N LEU A 292 34.26 -19.23 7.24
CA LEU A 292 35.69 -19.23 7.01
C LEU A 292 36.25 -20.12 8.10
N ALA A 293 36.86 -21.24 7.71
CA ALA A 293 37.59 -22.11 8.61
C ALA A 293 38.62 -21.27 9.36
N ALA A 294 38.33 -20.97 10.63
CA ALA A 294 39.27 -20.35 11.53
C ALA A 294 40.31 -21.42 11.87
N SER A 295 41.48 -21.34 11.23
CA SER A 295 42.69 -21.99 11.70
C SER A 295 43.02 -21.44 13.10
N SER A 296 43.12 -22.34 14.06
CA SER A 296 43.41 -22.08 15.46
C SER A 296 44.81 -21.47 15.66
N SER A 297 44.92 -20.63 16.69
CA SER A 297 46.17 -20.47 17.46
C SER A 297 45.81 -20.39 18.94
N SER A 298 46.33 -21.35 19.69
CA SER A 298 46.22 -21.61 21.11
C SER A 298 46.93 -20.61 22.01
N SER A 299 46.42 -20.40 23.23
CA SER A 299 47.25 -20.28 24.45
C SER A 299 46.40 -20.30 25.74
N ASP A 300 46.50 -21.44 26.43
CA ASP A 300 46.73 -21.67 27.88
C ASP A 300 45.80 -21.25 29.04
N ALA A 301 45.59 -22.26 29.91
CA ALA A 301 45.42 -22.30 31.38
C ALA A 301 44.10 -21.76 31.99
N SER A 302 43.43 -22.35 33.00
CA SER A 302 43.69 -23.50 33.91
C SER A 302 42.46 -23.73 34.82
N SER A 303 42.23 -25.01 35.25
CA SER A 303 41.53 -25.50 36.49
C SER A 303 40.04 -25.14 36.72
N SER A 304 39.11 -25.97 37.24
CA SER A 304 39.13 -27.21 38.06
C SER A 304 37.72 -27.86 38.18
N SER A 305 37.68 -29.21 38.28
CA SER A 305 36.69 -30.11 38.97
C SER A 305 35.18 -30.02 38.67
N SER A 306 34.42 -31.08 38.35
CA SER A 306 34.31 -32.38 39.04
C SER A 306 33.48 -33.45 38.25
N THR A 307 34.05 -34.66 38.18
CA THR A 307 33.50 -36.04 38.29
C THR A 307 32.08 -36.46 37.80
N SER A 308 32.01 -37.10 36.61
CA SER A 308 31.63 -38.51 36.25
C SER A 308 30.41 -39.27 36.92
N PRO A 309 29.86 -40.39 36.35
CA PRO A 309 30.53 -41.27 35.37
C PRO A 309 29.68 -42.07 34.31
N GLN A 310 30.42 -42.53 33.26
CA GLN A 310 30.33 -43.74 32.39
C GLN A 310 29.15 -43.92 31.39
N ILE A 311 29.25 -44.60 30.21
CA ILE A 311 30.01 -45.80 29.77
C ILE A 311 30.40 -45.70 28.26
N SER A 312 31.47 -46.42 27.92
CA SER A 312 32.22 -46.71 26.68
C SER A 312 31.42 -47.12 25.41
N THR A 313 31.92 -46.97 24.17
CA THR A 313 32.94 -47.86 23.55
C THR A 313 33.42 -47.41 22.13
N SER A 314 34.73 -47.56 21.91
CA SER A 314 35.49 -47.94 20.68
C SER A 314 35.44 -47.15 19.34
N GLN A 315 36.50 -46.34 19.11
CA GLN A 315 37.60 -46.44 18.09
C GLN A 315 37.51 -47.40 16.86
N PRO A 316 38.41 -47.31 15.83
CA PRO A 316 39.43 -46.27 15.52
C PRO A 316 39.59 -45.85 14.02
N ALA A 317 40.35 -44.76 13.84
CA ALA A 317 41.44 -44.49 12.88
C ALA A 317 41.33 -44.81 11.37
N SER A 318 41.67 -43.81 10.54
CA SER A 318 42.99 -43.77 9.91
C SER A 318 43.25 -42.45 9.17
N SER A 319 44.49 -42.00 9.32
CA SER A 319 45.14 -40.78 8.88
C SER A 319 45.72 -40.87 7.47
N SER A 320 45.90 -39.73 6.80
CA SER A 320 46.98 -39.35 5.84
C SER A 320 46.39 -38.53 4.69
N SER A 321 47.06 -37.56 4.05
CA SER A 321 48.28 -36.81 4.30
C SER A 321 48.31 -35.70 3.25
N SER A 322 48.77 -34.53 3.68
CA SER A 322 49.27 -33.37 2.93
C SER A 322 49.68 -33.54 1.46
N SER A 323 49.34 -32.55 0.63
CA SER A 323 50.31 -31.87 -0.26
C SER A 323 49.74 -30.57 -0.83
N SER A 324 50.57 -29.54 -0.79
CA SER A 324 50.35 -28.16 -1.24
C SER A 324 50.83 -27.99 -2.69
N ALA A 325 50.06 -27.26 -3.51
CA ALA A 325 50.56 -26.58 -4.71
C ALA A 325 49.59 -25.46 -5.13
N THR A 326 50.06 -24.22 -5.12
CA THR A 326 49.52 -23.09 -5.89
C THR A 326 50.10 -23.16 -7.31
N PRO A 327 49.38 -22.73 -8.38
CA PRO A 327 49.38 -21.30 -8.70
C PRO A 327 48.11 -20.76 -9.41
N ALA A 328 48.13 -19.44 -9.57
CA ALA A 328 47.15 -18.51 -10.14
C ALA A 328 46.38 -18.95 -11.40
N THR A 329 45.12 -18.54 -11.48
CA THR A 329 44.46 -18.14 -12.74
C THR A 329 43.29 -17.18 -12.47
N SER A 330 43.27 -16.12 -13.26
CA SER A 330 42.23 -15.09 -13.35
C SER A 330 40.86 -15.68 -13.71
N SER A 331 39.83 -15.32 -12.95
CA SER A 331 38.43 -15.55 -13.35
C SER A 331 37.58 -14.35 -12.92
N ALA A 332 36.99 -13.71 -13.93
CA ALA A 332 36.15 -12.54 -13.82
C ALA A 332 34.95 -12.82 -12.90
N ARG A 333 34.89 -12.09 -11.77
CA ARG A 333 33.69 -12.02 -10.94
C ARG A 333 32.63 -11.20 -11.68
N SER A 334 31.72 -11.89 -12.38
CA SER A 334 30.40 -11.33 -12.71
C SER A 334 29.68 -11.01 -11.39
N ARG A 335 29.65 -9.72 -11.04
CA ARG A 335 28.76 -9.20 -10.00
C ARG A 335 27.40 -9.01 -10.65
N PHE A 336 26.50 -9.98 -10.51
CA PHE A 336 25.08 -9.71 -10.70
C PHE A 336 24.65 -8.69 -9.64
N ARG A 337 24.45 -7.45 -10.07
CA ARG A 337 24.03 -6.33 -9.23
C ARG A 337 22.55 -6.08 -9.53
N THR A 338 21.70 -6.51 -8.61
CA THR A 338 20.24 -6.28 -8.60
C THR A 338 19.96 -4.79 -8.39
N SER A 339 19.84 -4.03 -9.48
CA SER A 339 19.48 -2.60 -9.46
C SER A 339 17.96 -2.39 -9.37
N THR A 340 17.16 -3.35 -9.85
CA THR A 340 15.70 -3.23 -10.01
C THR A 340 14.86 -3.47 -8.76
N THR A 341 15.46 -3.89 -7.63
CA THR A 341 14.70 -4.31 -6.43
C THR A 341 14.59 -3.28 -5.31
N LYS A 342 15.33 -2.16 -5.37
CA LYS A 342 15.27 -1.14 -4.30
C LYS A 342 14.10 -0.17 -4.44
N HIS A 343 13.58 0.04 -5.66
CA HIS A 343 12.63 1.12 -5.93
C HIS A 343 11.19 0.66 -6.21
N SER A 344 10.97 -0.61 -6.52
CA SER A 344 9.63 -1.08 -6.90
C SER A 344 8.63 -1.09 -5.75
N ALA A 345 9.08 -1.19 -4.50
CA ALA A 345 8.20 -1.25 -3.31
C ALA A 345 8.06 0.10 -2.58
N GLN A 346 8.91 1.09 -2.87
CA GLN A 346 9.02 2.34 -2.10
C GLN A 346 7.76 3.22 -2.09
N LEU A 347 6.85 3.01 -3.04
CA LEU A 347 5.60 3.77 -3.16
C LEU A 347 4.64 3.60 -1.97
N TRP A 348 4.92 2.65 -1.09
CA TRP A 348 4.09 2.29 0.05
C TRP A 348 4.78 2.41 1.41
N ASP A 349 6.05 2.84 1.41
CA ASP A 349 6.90 2.88 2.60
C ASP A 349 6.58 4.09 3.49
N GLU A 350 6.14 5.21 2.91
CA GLU A 350 5.82 6.43 3.66
C GLU A 350 4.30 6.72 3.68
N PRO A 351 3.75 7.19 4.81
CA PRO A 351 2.35 7.57 4.90
C PRO A 351 1.97 8.64 3.86
N PHE A 352 0.80 8.46 3.24
CA PHE A 352 0.20 9.36 2.25
C PHE A 352 1.05 9.63 1.00
N GLN A 353 2.17 8.92 0.81
CA GLN A 353 3.05 9.14 -0.33
C GLN A 353 2.35 8.77 -1.65
N GLY A 354 2.41 9.69 -2.62
CA GLY A 354 1.95 9.44 -3.99
C GLY A 354 0.43 9.30 -4.15
N ILE A 355 -0.38 9.78 -3.19
CA ILE A 355 -1.84 9.73 -3.27
C ILE A 355 -2.46 10.85 -4.13
N ALA A 356 -1.74 11.96 -4.25
CA ALA A 356 -2.24 13.17 -4.91
C ALA A 356 -2.51 12.91 -6.41
N LYS A 357 -3.52 13.59 -6.95
CA LYS A 357 -3.80 13.56 -8.40
C LYS A 357 -2.58 14.06 -9.17
N GLY A 358 -2.11 13.29 -10.15
CA GLY A 358 -0.92 13.62 -10.94
C GLY A 358 0.42 13.48 -10.22
N SER A 359 0.45 12.81 -9.06
CA SER A 359 1.69 12.61 -8.29
C SER A 359 2.61 11.51 -8.82
N PHE A 360 2.18 10.75 -9.82
CA PHE A 360 3.05 9.77 -10.48
C PHE A 360 4.27 10.46 -11.11
N VAL A 361 5.46 9.94 -10.80
CA VAL A 361 6.73 10.37 -11.39
C VAL A 361 7.33 9.19 -12.14
N SER A 362 7.50 9.37 -13.45
CA SER A 362 8.08 8.37 -14.33
C SER A 362 9.56 8.15 -14.04
N GLN A 363 9.95 6.89 -13.85
CA GLN A 363 11.34 6.50 -13.70
C GLN A 363 11.91 6.06 -15.05
N PRO A 364 13.06 6.60 -15.50
CA PRO A 364 13.62 6.20 -16.78
C PRO A 364 14.04 4.72 -16.78
N LEU A 365 13.61 3.95 -17.77
CA LEU A 365 13.99 2.57 -17.96
C LEU A 365 14.94 2.46 -19.16
N GLY A 366 16.25 2.26 -18.93
CA GLY A 366 17.20 2.13 -20.06
C GLY A 366 18.67 2.42 -19.76
N GLY A 367 19.12 2.27 -18.51
CA GLY A 367 20.51 2.54 -18.11
C GLY A 367 21.44 1.32 -18.09
N GLU A 368 20.92 0.10 -18.31
CA GLU A 368 21.71 -1.13 -18.30
C GLU A 368 22.09 -1.55 -19.74
N GLU A 369 23.31 -2.05 -19.95
CA GLU A 369 23.80 -2.49 -21.26
C GLU A 369 22.84 -3.52 -21.90
N GLY A 370 22.08 -3.05 -22.90
CA GLY A 370 21.24 -3.90 -23.74
C GLY A 370 19.73 -3.81 -23.50
N ASP A 371 19.22 -2.93 -22.63
CA ASP A 371 17.80 -2.61 -22.55
C ASP A 371 17.45 -1.50 -23.55
N LYS A 372 16.57 -1.81 -24.51
CA LYS A 372 16.08 -0.86 -25.50
C LYS A 372 14.69 -0.40 -25.13
N ILE A 373 14.44 0.90 -25.21
CA ILE A 373 13.11 1.48 -25.04
C ILE A 373 12.35 1.25 -26.35
N ALA A 374 11.19 0.61 -26.26
CA ALA A 374 10.29 0.40 -27.37
C ALA A 374 9.64 1.74 -27.76
N PRO A 375 9.40 1.98 -29.06
CA PRO A 375 8.76 3.21 -29.51
C PRO A 375 7.34 3.35 -28.96
N ILE A 376 6.90 4.60 -28.82
CA ILE A 376 5.50 4.94 -28.57
C ILE A 376 4.71 4.62 -29.83
N LEU A 377 3.67 3.80 -29.72
CA LEU A 377 2.89 3.33 -30.87
C LEU A 377 1.68 4.22 -31.19
N HIS A 378 1.02 4.76 -30.17
CA HIS A 378 -0.22 5.52 -30.30
C HIS A 378 -0.18 6.84 -29.50
N PRO A 379 0.71 7.79 -29.85
CA PRO A 379 0.85 9.04 -29.12
C PRO A 379 -0.46 9.85 -29.07
N ASP A 380 -1.27 9.76 -30.12
CA ASP A 380 -2.56 10.46 -30.22
C ASP A 380 -3.57 9.91 -29.19
N LEU A 381 -3.58 8.59 -28.96
CA LEU A 381 -4.44 7.97 -27.94
C LEU A 381 -3.91 8.22 -26.52
N ASP A 382 -2.59 8.18 -26.35
CA ASP A 382 -1.95 8.49 -25.07
C ASP A 382 -2.26 9.93 -24.61
N ALA A 383 -2.38 10.87 -25.55
CA ALA A 383 -2.77 12.25 -25.27
C ALA A 383 -4.23 12.39 -24.80
N LEU A 384 -5.13 11.49 -25.24
CA LEU A 384 -6.55 11.47 -24.87
C LEU A 384 -6.81 10.70 -23.58
N ASP A 385 -5.86 9.90 -23.10
CA ASP A 385 -6.02 9.06 -21.92
C ASP A 385 -5.83 9.85 -20.60
N PRO A 386 -6.90 10.10 -19.82
CA PRO A 386 -6.78 10.79 -18.54
C PRO A 386 -6.13 9.94 -17.44
N TYR A 387 -6.14 8.61 -17.57
CA TYR A 387 -5.69 7.67 -16.54
C TYR A 387 -4.16 7.44 -16.59
N GLY A 388 -3.53 7.63 -17.75
CA GLY A 388 -2.09 7.46 -17.92
C GLY A 388 -1.67 5.99 -17.93
N VAL A 389 -2.39 5.15 -18.68
CA VAL A 389 -2.25 3.69 -18.76
C VAL A 389 -0.93 3.27 -19.41
N THR A 390 -0.55 3.88 -20.53
CA THR A 390 0.63 3.44 -21.32
C THR A 390 1.91 3.54 -20.51
N GLY A 391 2.65 2.44 -20.39
CA GLY A 391 3.93 2.38 -19.67
C GLY A 391 4.22 1.03 -19.03
N THR A 392 5.25 1.01 -18.17
CA THR A 392 5.65 -0.16 -17.39
C THR A 392 5.10 -0.09 -15.96
N TRP A 393 4.45 -1.18 -15.54
CA TRP A 393 3.83 -1.32 -14.23
C TRP A 393 4.40 -2.52 -13.47
N THR A 394 4.38 -2.43 -12.15
CA THR A 394 4.61 -3.58 -11.26
C THR A 394 3.26 -4.09 -10.78
N ARG A 395 3.04 -5.39 -10.84
CA ARG A 395 1.87 -6.08 -10.32
C ARG A 395 2.28 -7.13 -9.29
N ILE A 396 1.53 -7.19 -8.20
CA ILE A 396 1.59 -8.26 -7.21
C ILE A 396 0.26 -9.03 -7.21
N VAL A 397 0.36 -10.34 -7.03
CA VAL A 397 -0.78 -11.23 -6.78
C VAL A 397 -0.42 -12.16 -5.64
N CYS A 398 -1.37 -12.40 -4.74
CA CYS A 398 -1.28 -13.48 -3.76
C CYS A 398 -2.36 -14.53 -4.04
N PHE A 399 -2.10 -15.76 -3.65
CA PHE A 399 -3.05 -16.86 -3.80
C PHE A 399 -2.80 -17.97 -2.77
N LEU A 400 -3.86 -18.68 -2.41
CA LEU A 400 -3.78 -19.93 -1.65
C LEU A 400 -3.58 -21.10 -2.61
N ASP A 401 -3.08 -22.22 -2.10
CA ASP A 401 -3.21 -23.49 -2.81
C ASP A 401 -4.69 -23.76 -3.09
N TYR A 402 -4.99 -24.35 -4.23
CA TYR A 402 -6.39 -24.57 -4.62
C TYR A 402 -7.11 -25.50 -3.63
N ASN A 403 -6.42 -26.51 -3.07
CA ASN A 403 -7.03 -27.39 -2.09
C ASN A 403 -7.38 -26.63 -0.80
N ASP A 404 -6.45 -25.79 -0.30
CA ASP A 404 -6.69 -24.97 0.90
C ASP A 404 -7.87 -24.00 0.69
N LEU A 405 -7.94 -23.36 -0.48
CA LEU A 405 -9.04 -22.46 -0.84
C LEU A 405 -10.38 -23.20 -0.92
N TYR A 406 -10.37 -24.38 -1.55
CA TYR A 406 -11.56 -25.21 -1.72
C TYR A 406 -12.07 -25.70 -0.36
N SER A 407 -11.19 -26.26 0.49
CA SER A 407 -11.52 -26.68 1.85
C SER A 407 -12.12 -25.54 2.68
N PHE A 408 -11.51 -24.34 2.62
CA PHE A 408 -12.01 -23.17 3.34
C PHE A 408 -13.43 -22.75 2.93
N ASN A 409 -13.77 -22.86 1.64
CA ASN A 409 -15.07 -22.39 1.13
C ASN A 409 -16.17 -23.46 1.14
N PHE A 410 -15.83 -24.74 0.93
CA PHE A 410 -16.82 -25.78 0.59
C PHE A 410 -16.84 -27.00 1.52
N GLU A 411 -15.83 -27.20 2.38
CA GLU A 411 -15.82 -28.34 3.32
C GLU A 411 -16.37 -27.98 4.70
N SER A 412 -16.51 -26.69 5.01
CA SER A 412 -17.14 -26.21 6.25
C SER A 412 -18.66 -26.17 6.13
N GLU A 413 -19.37 -26.17 7.27
CA GLU A 413 -20.83 -25.98 7.29
C GLU A 413 -21.26 -24.68 6.58
N ASP A 414 -22.53 -24.63 6.14
CA ASP A 414 -23.13 -23.44 5.53
C ASP A 414 -23.20 -22.29 6.53
N ILE A 415 -22.17 -21.44 6.53
CA ILE A 415 -22.10 -20.23 7.36
C ILE A 415 -22.98 -19.15 6.70
N PRO A 416 -23.88 -18.47 7.45
CA PRO A 416 -24.66 -17.34 6.92
C PRO A 416 -23.79 -16.21 6.37
N LEU A 417 -24.27 -15.49 5.36
CA LEU A 417 -23.55 -14.34 4.77
C LEU A 417 -23.28 -13.20 5.77
N THR A 418 -24.11 -13.09 6.82
CA THR A 418 -23.96 -12.11 7.90
C THR A 418 -22.83 -12.47 8.86
N GLN A 419 -22.30 -13.69 8.79
CA GLN A 419 -21.25 -14.18 9.67
C GLN A 419 -19.91 -14.31 8.92
N GLU A 420 -18.87 -13.77 9.53
CA GLU A 420 -17.50 -13.88 9.06
C GLU A 420 -16.95 -15.29 9.27
N ARG A 421 -16.09 -15.74 8.36
CA ARG A 421 -15.37 -17.01 8.49
C ARG A 421 -14.17 -16.86 9.43
N ASP A 422 -13.79 -17.99 10.04
CA ASP A 422 -12.62 -18.10 10.89
C ASP A 422 -11.32 -17.67 10.16
N PRO A 423 -10.33 -17.16 10.91
CA PRO A 423 -9.07 -16.67 10.33
C PRO A 423 -8.29 -17.79 9.64
N ILE A 424 -7.72 -17.48 8.47
CA ILE A 424 -6.87 -18.41 7.74
C ILE A 424 -5.42 -18.24 8.18
N THR A 425 -4.72 -19.33 8.46
CA THR A 425 -3.29 -19.36 8.84
C THR A 425 -2.41 -20.10 7.82
N THR A 426 -3.02 -20.76 6.82
CA THR A 426 -2.30 -21.40 5.72
C THR A 426 -1.52 -20.40 4.89
N ARG A 427 -0.37 -20.79 4.36
CA ARG A 427 0.58 -19.89 3.73
C ARG A 427 0.13 -19.47 2.32
N GLU A 428 0.11 -18.18 2.03
CA GLU A 428 -0.06 -17.70 0.65
C GLU A 428 1.21 -17.87 -0.20
N ALA A 429 0.99 -18.09 -1.48
CA ALA A 429 1.97 -17.84 -2.52
C ALA A 429 1.90 -16.37 -2.96
N PHE A 430 3.05 -15.83 -3.37
CA PHE A 430 3.22 -14.44 -3.81
C PHE A 430 3.95 -14.42 -5.16
N ARG A 431 3.47 -13.61 -6.11
CA ARG A 431 4.15 -13.36 -7.39
C ARG A 431 4.31 -11.87 -7.65
N LEU A 432 5.52 -11.49 -8.06
CA LEU A 432 5.84 -10.17 -8.61
C LEU A 432 5.91 -10.27 -10.14
N ILE A 433 5.16 -9.41 -10.81
CA ILE A 433 4.92 -9.43 -12.24
C ILE A 433 5.21 -8.03 -12.80
N ARG A 434 5.91 -7.96 -13.93
CA ARG A 434 6.04 -6.73 -14.72
C ARG A 434 4.95 -6.72 -15.79
N LEU A 435 4.18 -5.65 -15.84
CA LEU A 435 3.27 -5.38 -16.96
C LEU A 435 3.86 -4.30 -17.87
N GLN A 436 3.59 -4.40 -19.16
CA GLN A 436 3.84 -3.35 -20.13
C GLN A 436 2.55 -3.11 -20.88
N LEU A 437 1.89 -1.98 -20.61
CA LEU A 437 0.55 -1.67 -21.09
C LEU A 437 0.61 -0.57 -22.14
N ARG A 438 -0.29 -0.63 -23.12
CA ARG A 438 -0.46 0.37 -24.17
C ARG A 438 -1.94 0.62 -24.40
N VAL A 439 -2.33 1.88 -24.49
CA VAL A 439 -3.68 2.27 -24.91
C VAL A 439 -3.93 1.81 -26.34
N THR A 440 -5.12 1.25 -26.57
CA THR A 440 -5.56 0.77 -27.88
C THR A 440 -6.82 1.45 -28.38
N ALA A 441 -7.66 1.97 -27.48
CA ALA A 441 -8.84 2.77 -27.84
C ALA A 441 -9.25 3.68 -26.68
N VAL A 442 -9.92 4.78 -27.02
CA VAL A 442 -10.56 5.71 -26.08
C VAL A 442 -11.97 5.96 -26.60
N GLU A 443 -12.97 5.66 -25.78
CA GLU A 443 -14.39 5.69 -26.15
C GLU A 443 -15.17 6.58 -25.17
N GLU A 444 -16.31 7.10 -25.63
CA GLU A 444 -17.23 7.84 -24.75
C GLU A 444 -17.79 6.92 -23.65
N PRO A 445 -18.10 7.45 -22.45
CA PRO A 445 -18.65 6.65 -21.36
C PRO A 445 -20.02 6.05 -21.75
N GLY A 446 -20.19 4.75 -21.47
CA GLY A 446 -21.46 4.05 -21.69
C GLY A 446 -22.55 4.53 -20.73
N GLU A 447 -23.79 4.06 -20.90
CA GLU A 447 -24.94 4.50 -20.08
C GLU A 447 -24.72 4.28 -18.57
N ASP A 448 -24.13 3.15 -18.20
CA ASP A 448 -23.85 2.76 -16.81
C ASP A 448 -22.51 3.29 -16.26
N ASP A 449 -21.77 4.09 -17.03
CA ASP A 449 -20.50 4.68 -16.61
C ASP A 449 -20.68 6.11 -16.08
N GLY A 450 -19.75 6.55 -15.23
CA GLY A 450 -19.61 7.95 -14.84
C GLY A 450 -19.30 8.83 -16.06
N LYS A 451 -19.81 10.06 -16.08
CA LYS A 451 -19.81 10.91 -17.28
C LYS A 451 -18.63 11.88 -17.38
N ASP A 452 -17.77 11.92 -16.35
CA ASP A 452 -16.67 12.88 -16.31
C ASP A 452 -15.47 12.43 -17.15
N PHE A 453 -15.32 11.12 -17.38
CA PHE A 453 -14.15 10.54 -18.05
C PHE A 453 -14.52 9.46 -19.09
N PRO A 454 -13.73 9.31 -20.17
CA PRO A 454 -13.91 8.28 -21.18
C PRO A 454 -13.58 6.87 -20.69
N VAL A 455 -13.99 5.86 -21.45
CA VAL A 455 -13.53 4.47 -21.28
C VAL A 455 -12.24 4.28 -22.07
N VAL A 456 -11.18 3.84 -21.40
CA VAL A 456 -9.88 3.58 -22.02
C VAL A 456 -9.62 2.09 -22.09
N HIS A 457 -9.37 1.58 -23.29
CA HIS A 457 -9.01 0.20 -23.55
C HIS A 457 -7.49 0.08 -23.72
N PHE A 458 -6.92 -1.00 -23.20
CA PHE A 458 -5.49 -1.24 -23.29
C PHE A 458 -5.14 -2.71 -23.49
N GLN A 459 -3.95 -2.93 -24.05
CA GLN A 459 -3.35 -4.25 -24.24
C GLN A 459 -1.87 -4.23 -23.90
N GLY A 460 -1.28 -5.40 -23.66
CA GLY A 460 0.10 -5.47 -23.23
C GLY A 460 0.64 -6.87 -22.97
N SER A 461 1.80 -6.89 -22.31
CA SER A 461 2.45 -8.10 -21.83
C SER A 461 2.48 -8.13 -20.29
N SER A 462 2.46 -9.34 -19.75
CA SER A 462 2.55 -9.64 -18.32
C SER A 462 3.60 -10.72 -18.12
N LYS A 463 4.69 -10.41 -17.43
CA LYS A 463 5.84 -11.31 -17.27
C LYS A 463 6.28 -11.41 -15.82
N SER A 464 6.41 -12.62 -15.32
CA SER A 464 6.95 -12.86 -13.98
C SER A 464 8.40 -12.41 -13.88
N THR A 465 8.74 -11.66 -12.84
CA THR A 465 10.11 -11.13 -12.62
C THR A 465 11.09 -12.24 -12.20
N PHE A 466 10.60 -13.29 -11.52
CA PHE A 466 11.47 -14.33 -10.92
C PHE A 466 11.31 -15.71 -11.56
N MET A 467 10.19 -15.97 -12.22
CA MET A 467 9.89 -17.25 -12.87
C MET A 467 9.66 -17.05 -14.38
N ALA A 468 10.36 -16.10 -15.01
CA ALA A 468 10.24 -15.81 -16.45
C ALA A 468 10.52 -17.01 -17.38
N TRP A 469 11.04 -18.12 -16.84
CA TRP A 469 11.30 -19.38 -17.52
C TRP A 469 10.09 -20.35 -17.48
N ASP A 470 9.12 -20.14 -16.59
CA ASP A 470 7.90 -20.94 -16.50
C ASP A 470 6.92 -20.49 -17.62
N PRO A 471 6.49 -21.39 -18.53
CA PRO A 471 5.52 -21.06 -19.59
C PRO A 471 4.20 -20.50 -19.06
N ASN A 472 3.77 -20.88 -17.85
CA ASN A 472 2.58 -20.35 -17.18
C ASN A 472 2.84 -19.04 -16.42
N ALA A 473 4.03 -18.46 -16.54
CA ALA A 473 4.40 -17.24 -15.83
C ALA A 473 4.41 -15.99 -16.73
N ASN A 474 4.17 -16.16 -18.04
CA ASN A 474 4.06 -15.07 -18.99
C ASN A 474 2.69 -15.13 -19.69
N SER A 475 2.02 -14.00 -19.78
CA SER A 475 0.73 -13.86 -20.47
C SER A 475 0.68 -12.58 -21.28
N ARG A 476 -0.25 -12.52 -22.25
CA ARG A 476 -0.75 -11.24 -22.74
C ARG A 476 -1.77 -10.71 -21.74
N ILE A 477 -1.96 -9.40 -21.74
CA ILE A 477 -2.96 -8.75 -20.92
C ILE A 477 -3.78 -7.80 -21.79
N ARG A 478 -5.09 -7.75 -21.54
CA ARG A 478 -5.98 -6.70 -22.05
C ARG A 478 -6.86 -6.20 -20.92
N GLY A 479 -7.42 -5.01 -21.06
CA GLY A 479 -8.28 -4.47 -20.02
C GLY A 479 -8.93 -3.15 -20.39
N THR A 480 -9.72 -2.66 -19.45
CA THR A 480 -10.41 -1.36 -19.54
C THR A 480 -10.28 -0.59 -18.24
N VAL A 481 -10.19 0.74 -18.37
CA VAL A 481 -10.30 1.69 -17.26
C VAL A 481 -11.50 2.59 -17.52
N ARG A 482 -12.33 2.82 -16.50
CA ARG A 482 -13.53 3.66 -16.60
C ARG A 482 -13.95 4.21 -15.25
N GLN A 483 -14.78 5.24 -15.24
CA GLN A 483 -15.39 5.79 -14.03
C GLN A 483 -16.72 5.07 -13.73
N THR A 484 -16.97 4.68 -12.49
CA THR A 484 -18.30 4.23 -12.04
C THR A 484 -19.25 5.42 -11.88
N PRO A 485 -20.58 5.23 -11.85
CA PRO A 485 -21.53 6.31 -11.56
C PRO A 485 -21.29 7.00 -10.20
N SER A 486 -20.68 6.29 -9.25
CA SER A 486 -20.30 6.85 -7.94
C SER A 486 -18.98 7.62 -7.96
N GLY A 487 -18.32 7.75 -9.12
CA GLY A 487 -17.06 8.47 -9.29
C GLY A 487 -15.78 7.67 -9.04
N ALA A 488 -15.87 6.37 -8.71
CA ALA A 488 -14.68 5.53 -8.49
C ALA A 488 -14.05 5.15 -9.84
N ILE A 489 -12.71 5.05 -9.91
CA ILE A 489 -12.03 4.62 -11.14
C ILE A 489 -11.81 3.11 -11.09
N ARG A 490 -12.57 2.38 -11.92
CA ARG A 490 -12.57 0.93 -11.99
C ARG A 490 -11.63 0.44 -13.09
N TRP A 491 -10.83 -0.56 -12.74
CA TRP A 491 -9.92 -1.27 -13.64
C TRP A 491 -10.34 -2.72 -13.77
N THR A 492 -10.52 -3.16 -15.01
CA THR A 492 -10.77 -4.57 -15.35
C THR A 492 -9.62 -5.09 -16.21
N THR A 493 -9.06 -6.25 -15.86
CA THR A 493 -7.99 -6.88 -16.68
C THR A 493 -8.27 -8.35 -16.95
N PHE A 494 -7.79 -8.84 -18.09
CA PHE A 494 -7.84 -10.24 -18.51
C PHE A 494 -6.43 -10.73 -18.82
N SER A 495 -6.02 -11.82 -18.19
CA SER A 495 -4.75 -12.50 -18.46
C SER A 495 -4.99 -13.60 -19.49
N ILE A 496 -4.29 -13.49 -20.63
CA ILE A 496 -4.43 -14.35 -21.79
C ILE A 496 -3.20 -15.25 -21.92
N PHE A 497 -3.40 -16.56 -21.77
CA PHE A 497 -2.38 -17.59 -21.92
C PHE A 497 -2.67 -18.42 -23.17
N HIS A 498 -1.69 -18.56 -24.06
CA HIS A 498 -1.85 -19.34 -25.30
C HIS A 498 -3.08 -18.93 -26.16
N GLY A 499 -3.49 -17.65 -26.10
CA GLY A 499 -4.66 -17.15 -26.82
C GLY A 499 -5.98 -17.25 -26.06
N GLU A 500 -5.99 -17.91 -24.90
CA GLU A 500 -7.19 -18.08 -24.06
C GLU A 500 -7.12 -17.21 -22.81
N GLU A 501 -8.22 -16.53 -22.53
CA GLU A 501 -8.41 -15.85 -21.25
C GLU A 501 -8.50 -16.90 -20.14
N ARG A 502 -7.79 -16.68 -19.04
CA ARG A 502 -7.83 -17.58 -17.87
C ARG A 502 -8.21 -16.84 -16.60
N TRP A 503 -7.60 -15.68 -16.39
CA TRP A 503 -7.81 -14.90 -15.18
C TRP A 503 -8.41 -13.56 -15.52
N ARG A 504 -9.37 -13.13 -14.72
CA ARG A 504 -9.90 -11.78 -14.71
C ARG A 504 -9.48 -11.07 -13.41
N SER A 505 -9.44 -9.76 -13.42
CA SER A 505 -9.32 -8.97 -12.19
C SER A 505 -10.19 -7.73 -12.23
N GLU A 506 -10.69 -7.35 -11.07
CA GLU A 506 -11.49 -6.15 -10.84
C GLU A 506 -10.85 -5.37 -9.69
N GLY A 507 -10.53 -4.11 -9.94
CA GLY A 507 -9.86 -3.26 -8.97
C GLY A 507 -10.28 -1.80 -9.06
N VAL A 508 -9.92 -1.05 -8.02
CA VAL A 508 -10.18 0.37 -7.89
C VAL A 508 -8.86 1.13 -7.77
N GLN A 509 -8.75 2.24 -8.49
CA GLN A 509 -7.59 3.13 -8.38
C GLN A 509 -7.62 3.87 -7.05
N ILE A 510 -6.46 3.95 -6.40
CA ILE A 510 -6.31 4.64 -5.12
C ILE A 510 -5.71 6.03 -5.33
N GLY A 511 -6.28 7.02 -4.64
CA GLY A 511 -5.93 8.43 -4.82
C GLY A 511 -6.60 9.04 -6.05
N GLY A 512 -5.98 10.06 -6.63
CA GLY A 512 -6.49 10.75 -7.83
C GLY A 512 -6.10 10.10 -9.16
N LEU A 513 -6.58 10.66 -10.28
CA LEU A 513 -6.06 10.32 -11.61
C LEU A 513 -4.54 10.50 -11.67
N ARG A 514 -3.84 9.55 -12.29
CA ARG A 514 -2.36 9.56 -12.40
C ARG A 514 -1.65 9.69 -11.03
N SER A 515 -2.29 9.17 -9.98
CA SER A 515 -1.71 8.97 -8.66
C SER A 515 -0.62 7.89 -8.74
N GLY A 516 0.47 8.06 -7.98
CA GLY A 516 1.51 7.05 -7.85
C GLY A 516 1.03 5.77 -7.13
N ARG A 517 -0.11 5.83 -6.45
CA ARG A 517 -0.65 4.75 -5.62
C ARG A 517 -1.18 3.55 -6.39
N GLY A 518 -1.49 3.68 -7.68
CA GLY A 518 -1.94 2.56 -8.50
C GLY A 518 -3.32 1.99 -8.09
N VAL A 519 -3.50 0.68 -8.23
CA VAL A 519 -4.79 -0.02 -8.21
C VAL A 519 -4.76 -1.17 -7.21
N LEU A 520 -5.82 -1.31 -6.41
CA LEU A 520 -6.07 -2.43 -5.50
C LEU A 520 -7.32 -3.20 -5.94
N GLY A 521 -7.28 -4.53 -5.92
CA GLY A 521 -8.41 -5.34 -6.35
C GLY A 521 -8.27 -6.82 -6.06
N ASN A 522 -9.15 -7.61 -6.68
CA ASN A 522 -9.07 -9.06 -6.65
C ASN A 522 -8.86 -9.60 -8.08
N TRP A 523 -8.22 -10.75 -8.18
CA TRP A 523 -8.18 -11.57 -9.39
C TRP A 523 -8.96 -12.87 -9.14
N PHE A 524 -9.56 -13.43 -10.18
CA PHE A 524 -10.40 -14.62 -10.11
C PHE A 524 -10.52 -15.30 -11.48
N ASP A 525 -11.23 -16.43 -11.55
CA ASP A 525 -11.51 -17.13 -12.79
C ASP A 525 -12.26 -16.26 -13.81
N LYS A 526 -11.88 -16.33 -15.10
CA LYS A 526 -12.47 -15.47 -16.13
C LYS A 526 -13.98 -15.64 -16.34
N ASP A 527 -14.50 -16.84 -16.10
CA ASP A 527 -15.89 -17.21 -16.37
C ASP A 527 -16.76 -17.15 -15.10
N TYR A 528 -16.25 -16.54 -14.02
CA TYR A 528 -16.97 -16.41 -12.76
C TYR A 528 -17.33 -17.76 -12.14
N ASP A 529 -16.47 -18.77 -12.35
CA ASP A 529 -16.67 -20.09 -11.74
C ASP A 529 -16.78 -19.94 -10.21
N ILE A 530 -17.88 -20.44 -9.67
CA ILE A 530 -18.18 -20.42 -8.24
C ILE A 530 -17.14 -21.21 -7.43
N HIS A 531 -16.48 -22.20 -8.05
CA HIS A 531 -15.38 -22.96 -7.48
C HIS A 531 -14.01 -22.47 -7.97
N GLY A 532 -13.99 -21.42 -8.79
CA GLY A 532 -12.79 -20.86 -9.38
C GLY A 532 -11.85 -20.27 -8.32
N PRO A 533 -10.54 -20.25 -8.60
CA PRO A 533 -9.59 -19.60 -7.71
C PRO A 533 -9.83 -18.10 -7.67
N ALA A 534 -9.53 -17.49 -6.52
CA ALA A 534 -9.54 -16.04 -6.35
C ALA A 534 -8.43 -15.59 -5.40
N GLY A 535 -8.05 -14.32 -5.45
CA GLY A 535 -7.09 -13.73 -4.51
C GLY A 535 -6.88 -12.24 -4.73
N PRO A 536 -6.08 -11.58 -3.87
CA PRO A 536 -5.85 -10.15 -3.97
C PRO A 536 -4.81 -9.83 -5.06
N THR A 537 -4.94 -8.65 -5.66
CA THR A 537 -3.96 -8.09 -6.59
C THR A 537 -3.78 -6.59 -6.38
N ALA A 538 -2.57 -6.10 -6.60
CA ALA A 538 -2.31 -4.68 -6.75
C ALA A 538 -1.37 -4.45 -7.91
N PHE A 539 -1.47 -3.29 -8.55
CA PHE A 539 -0.47 -2.87 -9.53
C PHE A 539 -0.33 -1.35 -9.58
N TRP A 540 0.89 -0.88 -9.78
CA TRP A 540 1.23 0.54 -9.81
C TRP A 540 2.24 0.82 -10.92
N LYS A 541 2.14 2.01 -11.50
CA LYS A 541 2.99 2.43 -12.59
C LYS A 541 4.38 2.75 -12.05
N VAL A 542 5.41 2.34 -12.79
CA VAL A 542 6.81 2.62 -12.45
C VAL A 542 7.44 3.57 -13.45
N SER A 543 7.04 3.46 -14.72
CA SER A 543 7.61 4.25 -15.81
C SER A 543 6.61 4.46 -16.93
N ASP A 544 6.71 5.59 -17.62
CA ASP A 544 6.10 5.81 -18.93
C ASP A 544 6.82 5.02 -20.04
N ASP A 545 8.09 4.63 -19.82
CA ASP A 545 8.86 3.85 -20.78
C ASP A 545 8.38 2.40 -20.83
N ILE A 546 8.51 1.80 -22.01
CA ILE A 546 8.25 0.37 -22.24
C ILE A 546 9.53 -0.25 -22.78
N LEU A 547 10.00 -1.33 -22.15
CA LEU A 547 11.18 -2.06 -22.62
C LEU A 547 10.82 -2.97 -23.81
N GLU A 548 11.69 -3.03 -24.82
CA GLU A 548 11.60 -4.00 -25.91
C GLU A 548 11.73 -5.42 -25.37
N ASP A 549 10.81 -6.27 -25.81
CA ASP A 549 10.91 -7.70 -25.54
C ASP A 549 11.99 -8.32 -26.43
N LYS A 550 13.14 -8.67 -25.85
CA LYS A 550 14.13 -9.47 -26.57
C LYS A 550 13.50 -10.80 -26.99
N PRO A 551 13.49 -11.18 -28.27
CA PRO A 551 13.23 -12.55 -28.65
C PRO A 551 14.35 -13.39 -28.05
N ARG A 552 14.02 -14.31 -27.13
CA ARG A 552 15.01 -15.31 -26.71
C ARG A 552 15.27 -16.19 -27.93
N SER A 553 16.44 -16.05 -28.55
CA SER A 553 17.00 -17.12 -29.35
C SER A 553 17.15 -18.31 -28.41
N PHE A 554 16.42 -19.39 -28.69
CA PHE A 554 16.74 -20.67 -28.08
C PHE A 554 18.09 -21.08 -28.65
N ASP A 555 19.17 -20.74 -27.96
CA ASP A 555 20.40 -21.49 -28.13
C ASP A 555 20.08 -22.90 -27.63
N LEU A 556 19.84 -23.79 -28.59
CA LEU A 556 19.83 -25.23 -28.41
C LEU A 556 21.20 -25.62 -27.83
N ILE A 557 21.32 -25.56 -26.51
CA ILE A 557 22.36 -26.29 -25.80
C ILE A 557 21.98 -27.76 -26.01
N HIS A 558 22.57 -28.37 -27.04
CA HIS A 558 22.65 -29.82 -27.16
C HIS A 558 23.33 -30.34 -25.89
N ILE A 559 22.54 -30.73 -24.90
CA ILE A 559 23.01 -31.54 -23.78
C ILE A 559 23.23 -32.93 -24.38
N PHE A 560 24.47 -33.21 -24.78
CA PHE A 560 24.93 -34.57 -25.01
C PHE A 560 24.77 -35.33 -23.70
N PHE A 561 23.83 -36.28 -23.65
CA PHE A 561 23.85 -37.33 -22.65
C PHE A 561 25.02 -38.26 -22.98
N PRO A 562 25.98 -38.50 -22.08
CA PRO A 562 26.93 -39.59 -22.27
C PRO A 562 26.16 -40.90 -22.14
N THR A 563 26.06 -41.64 -23.24
CA THR A 563 25.63 -43.04 -23.26
C THR A 563 26.55 -43.84 -22.34
N GLN A 564 25.99 -44.40 -21.27
CA GLN A 564 26.64 -45.48 -20.53
C GLN A 564 26.63 -46.73 -21.43
N ASP A 565 27.80 -47.10 -21.92
CA ASP A 565 28.05 -48.38 -22.56
C ASP A 565 27.85 -49.51 -21.54
N ASN A 566 26.80 -50.30 -21.75
CA ASN A 566 26.62 -51.60 -21.11
C ASN A 566 27.57 -52.60 -21.79
N HIS A 567 28.76 -52.80 -21.22
CA HIS A 567 29.59 -53.96 -21.54
C HIS A 567 29.04 -55.22 -20.87
N THR A 568 28.35 -56.04 -21.66
CA THR A 568 28.14 -57.46 -21.39
C THR A 568 29.48 -58.19 -21.48
N GLY A 569 29.98 -58.70 -20.35
CA GLY A 569 31.06 -59.68 -20.31
C GLY A 569 30.51 -61.10 -20.51
N GLN A 570 30.88 -61.72 -21.62
CA GLN A 570 31.01 -63.18 -21.73
C GLN A 570 32.50 -63.51 -21.54
N GLY A 571 32.76 -64.52 -20.70
CA GLY A 571 34.07 -65.08 -20.38
C GLY A 571 33.92 -66.06 -19.24
#